data_AF-A0A7X7QJB5-F1
#
_entry.id   AF-A0A7X7QJB5-F1
#
_cell.length_a   1.000
_cell.length_b   1.000
_cell.length_c   1.000
_cell.angle_alpha   90.00
_cell.angle_beta   90.00
_cell.angle_gamma   90.00
#
_symmetry.space_group_name_H-M   'P 1'
#
loop_
_entity.id
_entity.type
_entity.pdbx_description
1 polymer ?
#
loop_
_entity_poly.entity_id
_entity_poly.type
_entity_poly.pdbx_seq_one_letter_code
_entity_poly.pdbx_strand_id
1 'polypeptide(L)'
;TDQRIFAGLRDIGAPNQTGMTSWLPMRRLRDLMIGYIGTTGELGLLGILNVGIPPHSDRAGYAVSPLGGWRRQYGEFTLFSFQREVLAEVAPQLRFVQAERPAQIRLEVGDVSNAAVTPKLNDLAYARTRETSLNNLRFLHALGQQLHLPADERLRTAEFLLDAKIICPLGGNYAVRKNGAEHWTSTALDAEPLGGFANVQAPAGYQSPPLNWFRGLDLDATMTEKAVSVHAEIIMQMPPKKQ
;
A
#
# COMPACT_ATOMS: atom_id res chain seq x y z
N THR A 1 -25.40 -4.77 -21.25
CA THR A 1 -24.94 -5.92 -20.48
C THR A 1 -24.33 -5.40 -19.19
N ASP A 2 -24.98 -5.60 -18.05
CA ASP A 2 -24.54 -5.08 -16.75
C ASP A 2 -23.40 -5.94 -16.20
N GLN A 3 -22.16 -5.64 -16.61
CA GLN A 3 -20.97 -6.30 -16.06
C GLN A 3 -20.66 -5.70 -14.68
N ARG A 4 -20.56 -6.56 -13.66
CA ARG A 4 -20.08 -6.17 -12.33
C ARG A 4 -18.72 -6.80 -12.09
N ILE A 5 -17.78 -6.01 -11.60
CA ILE A 5 -16.44 -6.47 -11.22
C ILE A 5 -16.30 -6.22 -9.73
N PHE A 6 -15.75 -7.21 -9.03
CA PHE A 6 -15.47 -7.12 -7.60
C PHE A 6 -14.11 -7.74 -7.33
N ALA A 7 -13.42 -7.27 -6.29
CA ALA A 7 -12.12 -7.80 -5.91
C ALA A 7 -11.97 -7.71 -4.40
N GLY A 8 -11.21 -8.63 -3.83
CA GLY A 8 -10.84 -8.63 -2.42
C GLY A 8 -9.36 -8.92 -2.27
N LEU A 9 -8.68 -8.12 -1.47
CA LEU A 9 -7.28 -8.34 -1.11
C LEU A 9 -7.21 -8.65 0.38
N ARG A 10 -6.77 -9.86 0.70
CA ARG A 10 -6.63 -10.33 2.09
C ARG A 10 -5.28 -9.95 2.67
N ASP A 11 -4.21 -10.11 1.89
CA ASP A 11 -2.84 -9.87 2.36
C ASP A 11 -1.89 -9.52 1.20
N ILE A 12 -0.80 -8.84 1.53
CA ILE A 12 0.32 -8.59 0.62
C ILE A 12 1.57 -9.23 1.24
N GLY A 13 1.97 -10.39 0.73
CA GLY A 13 3.16 -11.10 1.19
C GLY A 13 4.45 -10.38 0.78
N ALA A 14 5.54 -10.59 1.53
CA ALA A 14 6.85 -10.16 1.05
C ALA A 14 7.23 -10.95 -0.21
N PRO A 15 7.92 -10.37 -1.21
CA PRO A 15 8.59 -11.20 -2.19
C PRO A 15 9.58 -12.07 -1.42
N ASN A 16 9.30 -13.37 -1.34
CA ASN A 16 10.18 -14.32 -0.67
C ASN A 16 11.59 -14.14 -1.24
N GLN A 17 12.54 -13.75 -0.38
CA GLN A 17 13.98 -13.70 -0.71
C GLN A 17 14.58 -15.11 -0.83
N THR A 18 13.76 -16.13 -1.09
CA THR A 18 14.20 -17.50 -1.28
C THR A 18 14.65 -17.65 -2.72
N GLY A 19 15.97 -17.61 -2.91
CA GLY A 19 16.64 -18.23 -4.06
C GLY A 19 16.80 -17.32 -5.27
N MET A 20 18.07 -17.15 -5.63
CA MET A 20 18.61 -16.48 -6.80
C MET A 20 18.26 -17.21 -8.12
N THR A 21 17.01 -17.67 -8.32
CA THR A 21 16.56 -18.44 -9.50
C THR A 21 15.03 -18.49 -9.64
N SER A 22 14.35 -17.35 -9.85
CA SER A 22 12.95 -17.37 -10.30
C SER A 22 12.73 -16.41 -11.47
N TRP A 23 12.95 -16.94 -12.69
CA TRP A 23 12.80 -16.24 -13.96
C TRP A 23 11.34 -16.02 -14.40
N LEU A 24 10.34 -16.41 -13.59
CA LEU A 24 8.92 -16.22 -13.88
C LEU A 24 8.31 -15.09 -13.02
N PRO A 25 7.97 -13.92 -13.60
CA PRO A 25 7.40 -12.78 -12.86
C PRO A 25 6.05 -13.10 -12.17
N MET A 26 5.30 -14.06 -12.71
CA MET A 26 4.00 -14.52 -12.15
C MET A 26 4.12 -15.18 -10.77
N ARG A 27 5.22 -15.89 -10.48
CA ARG A 27 5.38 -16.57 -9.17
C ARG A 27 5.64 -15.56 -8.04
N ARG A 28 6.35 -14.47 -8.34
CA ARG A 28 6.51 -13.34 -7.41
C ARG A 28 5.18 -12.65 -7.14
N LEU A 29 4.32 -12.49 -8.16
CA LEU A 29 3.00 -11.87 -7.97
C LEU A 29 2.07 -12.73 -7.11
N ARG A 30 2.13 -14.06 -7.25
CA ARG A 30 1.40 -15.03 -6.41
C ARG A 30 1.77 -14.94 -4.94
N ASP A 31 3.06 -14.79 -4.66
CA ASP A 31 3.56 -14.70 -3.27
C ASP A 31 3.35 -13.29 -2.70
N LEU A 32 3.30 -12.27 -3.57
CA LEU A 32 3.10 -10.87 -3.19
C LEU A 32 1.64 -10.54 -2.88
N MET A 33 0.65 -11.11 -3.57
CA MET A 33 -0.76 -10.74 -3.38
C MET A 33 -1.63 -11.96 -3.08
N ILE A 34 -2.23 -11.97 -1.89
CA ILE A 34 -3.23 -12.95 -1.48
C ILE A 34 -4.60 -12.30 -1.61
N GLY A 35 -5.33 -12.66 -2.66
CA GLY A 35 -6.59 -12.01 -2.99
C GLY A 35 -7.31 -12.68 -4.16
N TYR A 36 -8.44 -12.10 -4.54
CA TYR A 36 -9.26 -12.57 -5.66
C TYR A 36 -9.84 -11.38 -6.44
N ILE A 37 -10.11 -11.62 -7.72
CA ILE A 37 -10.87 -10.72 -8.58
C ILE A 37 -11.99 -11.56 -9.19
N GLY A 38 -13.20 -11.03 -9.27
CA GLY A 38 -14.35 -11.71 -9.82
C GLY A 38 -15.23 -10.82 -10.67
N THR A 39 -16.09 -11.46 -11.46
CA THR A 39 -17.10 -10.80 -12.26
C THR A 39 -18.38 -11.63 -12.32
N THR A 40 -19.49 -10.96 -12.60
CA THR A 40 -20.78 -11.58 -12.91
C THR A 40 -21.10 -11.38 -14.39
N GLY A 41 -21.53 -12.44 -15.07
CA GLY A 41 -21.86 -12.40 -16.50
C GLY A 41 -20.64 -12.58 -17.42
N GLU A 42 -20.57 -11.80 -18.49
CA GLU A 42 -19.46 -11.87 -19.46
C GLU A 42 -18.14 -11.38 -18.86
N LEU A 43 -17.04 -12.01 -19.27
CA LEU A 43 -15.69 -11.71 -18.77
C LEU A 43 -15.23 -10.28 -19.06
N GLY A 44 -15.69 -9.66 -20.15
CA GLY A 44 -15.32 -8.30 -20.54
C GLY A 44 -13.82 -8.03 -20.39
N LEU A 45 -13.45 -7.00 -19.60
CA LEU A 45 -12.06 -6.64 -19.31
C LEU A 45 -11.25 -7.75 -18.60
N LEU A 46 -11.90 -8.63 -17.83
CA LEU A 46 -11.24 -9.78 -17.18
C LEU A 46 -10.94 -10.93 -18.17
N GLY A 47 -11.31 -10.80 -19.44
CA GLY A 47 -10.93 -11.75 -20.48
C GLY A 47 -9.41 -11.95 -20.57
N ILE A 48 -8.62 -10.92 -20.25
CA ILE A 48 -7.15 -10.99 -20.21
C ILE A 48 -6.66 -12.00 -19.16
N LEU A 49 -7.36 -12.11 -18.02
CA LEU A 49 -7.02 -13.08 -16.96
C LEU A 49 -7.42 -14.51 -17.34
N ASN A 50 -8.35 -14.66 -18.27
CA ASN A 50 -8.81 -15.95 -18.79
C ASN A 50 -7.94 -16.47 -19.94
N VAL A 51 -6.94 -15.70 -20.40
CA VAL A 51 -6.03 -16.12 -21.48
C VAL A 51 -5.22 -17.34 -21.04
N GLY A 52 -5.34 -18.43 -21.79
CA GLY A 52 -4.67 -19.70 -21.51
C GLY A 52 -5.34 -20.56 -20.44
N ILE A 53 -6.48 -20.14 -19.87
CA ILE A 53 -7.29 -21.00 -19.00
C ILE A 53 -8.16 -21.91 -19.88
N PRO A 54 -8.16 -23.24 -19.65
CA PRO A 54 -9.03 -24.15 -20.38
C PRO A 54 -10.49 -23.69 -20.32
N PRO A 55 -11.26 -23.79 -21.42
CA PRO A 55 -12.68 -23.42 -21.41
C PRO A 55 -13.47 -24.29 -20.43
N HIS A 56 -13.10 -25.57 -20.30
CA HIS A 56 -13.71 -26.53 -19.40
C HIS A 56 -13.15 -26.41 -17.98
N SER A 57 -14.04 -26.21 -17.01
CA SER A 57 -13.75 -26.32 -15.59
C SER A 57 -13.92 -27.78 -15.14
N ASP A 58 -13.25 -28.18 -14.06
CA ASP A 58 -13.47 -29.47 -13.42
C ASP A 58 -14.87 -29.56 -12.79
N ARG A 59 -15.22 -30.73 -12.22
CA ARG A 59 -16.52 -30.94 -11.56
C ARG A 59 -16.78 -29.99 -10.39
N ALA A 60 -15.74 -29.40 -9.80
CA ALA A 60 -15.83 -28.45 -8.70
C ALA A 60 -15.80 -26.98 -9.18
N GLY A 61 -15.77 -26.75 -10.51
CA GLY A 61 -15.79 -25.43 -11.14
C GLY A 61 -14.43 -24.78 -11.30
N TYR A 62 -13.32 -25.48 -11.05
CA TYR A 62 -11.97 -24.93 -11.16
C TYR A 62 -11.34 -25.14 -12.54
N ALA A 63 -10.57 -24.15 -12.98
CA ALA A 63 -9.67 -24.26 -14.12
C ALA A 63 -8.34 -23.58 -13.79
N VAL A 64 -7.24 -24.11 -14.29
CA VAL A 64 -5.88 -23.58 -14.01
C VAL A 64 -5.23 -23.11 -15.30
N SER A 65 -4.65 -21.91 -15.26
CA SER A 65 -3.79 -21.39 -16.33
C SER A 65 -2.41 -22.04 -16.24
N PRO A 66 -1.75 -22.35 -17.37
CA PRO A 66 -0.31 -22.66 -17.40
C PRO A 66 0.56 -21.58 -16.75
N LEU A 67 0.07 -20.33 -16.71
CA LEU A 67 0.75 -19.20 -16.06
C LEU A 67 0.56 -19.18 -14.54
N GLY A 68 -0.20 -20.12 -13.97
CA GLY A 68 -0.37 -20.29 -12.54
C GLY A 68 -1.51 -19.52 -11.89
N GLY A 69 -2.42 -18.93 -12.67
CA GLY A 69 -3.69 -18.40 -12.17
C GLY A 69 -4.75 -19.49 -12.09
N TRP A 70 -5.60 -19.43 -11.06
CA TRP A 70 -6.77 -20.26 -10.90
C TRP A 70 -8.02 -19.47 -11.24
N ARG A 71 -8.95 -20.11 -11.95
CA ARG A 71 -10.32 -19.65 -12.15
C ARG A 71 -11.26 -20.58 -11.41
N ARG A 72 -12.29 -20.04 -10.76
CA ARG A 72 -13.41 -20.82 -10.22
C ARG A 72 -14.72 -20.23 -10.72
N GLN A 73 -15.55 -21.05 -11.33
CA GLN A 73 -16.92 -20.71 -11.66
C GLN A 73 -17.85 -21.22 -10.56
N TYR A 74 -18.69 -20.33 -10.02
CA TYR A 74 -19.59 -20.64 -8.91
C TYR A 74 -20.93 -19.92 -9.12
N GLY A 75 -21.93 -20.64 -9.61
CA GLY A 75 -23.20 -20.06 -10.03
C GLY A 75 -22.99 -19.01 -11.14
N GLU A 76 -23.44 -17.79 -10.89
CA GLU A 76 -23.31 -16.64 -11.81
C GLU A 76 -21.96 -15.90 -11.67
N PHE A 77 -21.12 -16.30 -10.73
CA PHE A 77 -19.83 -15.68 -10.45
C PHE A 77 -18.68 -16.42 -11.14
N THR A 78 -17.78 -15.64 -11.74
CA THR A 78 -16.47 -16.14 -12.20
C THR A 78 -15.38 -15.46 -11.39
N LEU A 79 -14.55 -16.25 -10.72
CA LEU A 79 -13.49 -15.78 -9.84
C LEU A 79 -12.12 -16.15 -10.38
N PHE A 80 -11.14 -15.29 -10.11
CA PHE A 80 -9.73 -15.45 -10.43
C PHE A 80 -8.88 -15.20 -9.18
N SER A 81 -7.90 -16.05 -8.94
CA SER A 81 -6.90 -15.87 -7.88
C SER A 81 -5.62 -16.62 -8.22
N PHE A 82 -4.50 -16.26 -7.60
CA PHE A 82 -3.29 -17.08 -7.66
C PHE A 82 -3.30 -18.24 -6.65
N GLN A 83 -4.18 -18.21 -5.64
CA GLN A 83 -4.33 -19.28 -4.65
C GLN A 83 -5.70 -19.96 -4.79
N ARG A 84 -5.72 -21.29 -4.86
CA ARG A 84 -6.96 -22.07 -4.99
C ARG A 84 -7.78 -22.02 -3.70
N GLU A 85 -7.09 -21.92 -2.57
CA GLU A 85 -7.63 -21.92 -1.23
C GLU A 85 -8.48 -20.66 -0.99
N VAL A 86 -8.03 -19.51 -1.48
CA VAL A 86 -8.80 -18.26 -1.43
C VAL A 86 -10.10 -18.39 -2.22
N LEU A 87 -10.05 -19.00 -3.41
CA LEU A 87 -11.26 -19.27 -4.20
C LEU A 87 -12.19 -20.26 -3.51
N ALA A 88 -11.64 -21.26 -2.81
CA ALA A 88 -12.38 -22.24 -2.04
C ALA A 88 -13.19 -21.58 -0.90
N GLU A 89 -12.53 -20.69 -0.16
CA GLU A 89 -13.06 -19.97 0.99
C GLU A 89 -14.10 -18.89 0.60
N VAL A 90 -13.82 -18.11 -0.44
CA VAL A 90 -14.62 -16.92 -0.79
C VAL A 90 -15.88 -17.28 -1.57
N ALA A 91 -15.82 -18.20 -2.53
CA ALA A 91 -16.96 -18.46 -3.41
C ALA A 91 -18.30 -18.77 -2.69
N PRO A 92 -18.36 -19.60 -1.62
CA PRO A 92 -19.62 -19.85 -0.93
C PRO A 92 -20.18 -18.64 -0.16
N GLN A 93 -19.37 -17.61 0.08
CA GLN A 93 -19.77 -16.39 0.77
C GLN A 93 -20.37 -15.34 -0.19
N LEU A 94 -20.15 -15.51 -1.50
CA LEU A 94 -20.60 -14.56 -2.51
C LEU A 94 -22.11 -14.66 -2.70
N ARG A 95 -22.77 -13.53 -2.48
CA ARG A 95 -24.20 -13.34 -2.70
C ARG A 95 -24.47 -11.89 -3.08
N PHE A 96 -25.54 -11.67 -3.81
CA PHE A 96 -26.06 -10.32 -3.97
C PHE A 96 -26.70 -9.87 -2.67
N VAL A 97 -26.28 -8.71 -2.19
CA VAL A 97 -26.86 -8.03 -1.03
C VAL A 97 -27.51 -6.75 -1.54
N GLN A 98 -28.69 -6.44 -1.00
CA GLN A 98 -29.36 -5.19 -1.32
C GLN A 98 -28.53 -4.03 -0.75
N ALA A 99 -28.18 -3.08 -1.61
CA ALA A 99 -27.41 -1.92 -1.18
C ALA A 99 -28.30 -0.85 -0.54
N GLU A 100 -27.79 -0.21 0.51
CA GLU A 100 -28.48 0.88 1.19
C GLU A 100 -28.57 2.16 0.32
N ARG A 101 -27.57 2.39 -0.53
CA ARG A 101 -27.46 3.56 -1.41
C ARG A 101 -26.99 3.20 -2.81
N PRO A 102 -27.43 3.93 -3.85
CA PRO A 102 -26.95 3.71 -5.21
C PRO A 102 -25.47 4.13 -5.32
N ALA A 103 -24.60 3.19 -5.70
CA ALA A 103 -23.16 3.41 -5.91
C ALA A 103 -22.67 2.61 -7.12
N GLN A 104 -21.75 3.21 -7.89
CA GLN A 104 -21.05 2.54 -9.00
C GLN A 104 -19.73 1.92 -8.54
N ILE A 105 -19.04 2.59 -7.63
CA ILE A 105 -17.80 2.11 -7.00
C ILE A 105 -18.08 1.95 -5.51
N ARG A 106 -17.67 0.80 -4.97
CA ARG A 106 -17.70 0.50 -3.54
C ARG A 106 -16.33 0.02 -3.12
N LEU A 107 -15.82 0.57 -2.03
CA LEU A 107 -14.57 0.17 -1.41
C LEU A 107 -14.80 0.02 0.08
N GLU A 108 -14.51 -1.16 0.59
CA GLU A 108 -14.50 -1.47 2.02
C GLU A 108 -13.07 -1.85 2.40
N VAL A 109 -12.54 -1.18 3.43
CA VAL A 109 -11.23 -1.47 4.01
C VAL A 109 -11.45 -1.73 5.49
N GLY A 110 -11.17 -2.96 5.92
CA GLY A 110 -11.22 -3.33 7.34
C GLY A 110 -10.05 -2.74 8.14
N ASP A 111 -9.97 -3.14 9.42
CA ASP A 111 -8.91 -2.70 10.31
C ASP A 111 -7.53 -3.26 9.90
N VAL A 112 -6.68 -2.37 9.38
CA VAL A 112 -5.30 -2.68 8.97
C VAL A 112 -4.29 -2.53 10.10
N SER A 113 -4.71 -2.28 11.34
CA SER A 113 -3.78 -2.17 12.48
C SER A 113 -3.25 -3.53 12.96
N ASN A 114 -4.02 -4.60 12.77
CA ASN A 114 -3.67 -5.98 13.17
C ASN A 114 -3.59 -6.94 11.97
N ALA A 115 -3.62 -6.42 10.75
CA ALA A 115 -3.57 -7.24 9.55
C ALA A 115 -2.17 -7.82 9.33
N ALA A 116 -2.08 -8.95 8.63
CA ALA A 116 -0.79 -9.55 8.28
C ALA A 116 0.08 -8.61 7.42
N VAL A 117 -0.55 -7.71 6.67
CA VAL A 117 0.10 -6.70 5.83
C VAL A 117 0.67 -5.50 6.61
N THR A 118 0.25 -5.31 7.87
CA THR A 118 0.61 -4.13 8.69
C THR A 118 2.10 -3.86 8.77
N PRO A 119 2.99 -4.85 9.03
CA PRO A 119 4.43 -4.59 9.10
C PRO A 119 4.98 -4.03 7.79
N LYS A 120 4.46 -4.47 6.64
CA LYS A 120 4.89 -3.99 5.32
C LYS A 120 4.38 -2.61 4.98
N LEU A 121 3.13 -2.31 5.35
CA LEU A 121 2.63 -0.94 5.25
C LEU A 121 3.45 0.00 6.14
N ASN A 122 3.87 -0.46 7.31
CA ASN A 122 4.71 0.30 8.22
C ASN A 122 6.11 0.56 7.65
N ASP A 123 6.76 -0.47 7.08
CA ASP A 123 8.05 -0.34 6.39
C ASP A 123 7.97 0.65 5.22
N LEU A 124 6.93 0.54 4.39
CA LEU A 124 6.71 1.42 3.24
C LEU A 124 6.47 2.88 3.68
N ALA A 125 5.62 3.07 4.70
CA ALA A 125 5.35 4.38 5.25
C ALA A 125 6.62 4.99 5.86
N TYR A 126 7.38 4.22 6.64
CA TYR A 126 8.67 4.64 7.17
C TYR A 126 9.66 5.02 6.05
N ALA A 127 9.76 4.20 4.99
CA ALA A 127 10.64 4.49 3.85
C ALA A 127 10.31 5.84 3.20
N ARG A 128 9.01 6.13 3.01
CA ARG A 128 8.52 7.43 2.51
C ARG A 128 8.85 8.57 3.47
N THR A 129 8.54 8.42 4.76
CA THR A 129 8.83 9.43 5.79
C THR A 129 10.32 9.73 5.89
N ARG A 130 11.15 8.67 5.84
CA ARG A 130 12.61 8.78 5.81
C ARG A 130 13.11 9.50 4.57
N GLU A 131 12.56 9.22 3.41
CA GLU A 131 12.90 9.92 2.16
C GLU A 131 12.60 11.43 2.26
N THR A 132 11.47 11.83 2.84
CA THR A 132 11.17 13.23 3.11
C THR A 132 12.20 13.87 4.05
N SER A 133 12.60 13.18 5.13
CA SER A 133 13.66 13.67 6.02
C SER A 133 15.00 13.84 5.31
N LEU A 134 15.37 12.89 4.44
CA LEU A 134 16.59 12.96 3.65
C LEU A 134 16.54 14.09 2.62
N ASN A 135 15.38 14.37 2.03
CA ASN A 135 15.21 15.48 1.09
C ASN A 135 15.43 16.84 1.76
N ASN A 136 14.94 17.03 2.98
CA ASN A 136 15.24 18.24 3.74
C ASN A 136 16.75 18.39 4.03
N LEU A 137 17.43 17.30 4.37
CA LEU A 137 18.89 17.31 4.54
C LEU A 137 19.63 17.63 3.24
N ARG A 138 19.18 17.09 2.10
CA ARG A 138 19.72 17.43 0.78
C ARG A 138 19.53 18.90 0.44
N PHE A 139 18.38 19.47 0.80
CA PHE A 139 18.13 20.90 0.63
C PHE A 139 19.09 21.75 1.48
N LEU A 140 19.25 21.43 2.78
CA LEU A 140 20.24 22.09 3.64
C LEU A 140 21.66 21.95 3.09
N HIS A 141 22.01 20.79 2.53
CA HIS A 141 23.31 20.59 1.91
C HIS A 141 23.48 21.44 0.63
N ALA A 142 22.44 21.54 -0.20
CA ALA A 142 22.44 22.34 -1.42
C ALA A 142 22.65 23.84 -1.13
N LEU A 143 22.06 24.36 -0.05
CA LEU A 143 22.32 25.74 0.42
C LEU A 143 23.79 25.97 0.74
N GLY A 144 24.46 24.99 1.34
CA GLY A 144 25.90 25.06 1.60
C GLY A 144 26.75 25.01 0.33
N GLN A 145 26.38 24.16 -0.64
CA GLN A 145 27.15 23.99 -1.89
C GLN A 145 26.95 25.13 -2.87
N GLN A 146 25.72 25.64 -3.01
CA GLN A 146 25.38 26.63 -4.03
C GLN A 146 25.54 28.06 -3.52
N LEU A 147 25.08 28.34 -2.30
CA LEU A 147 25.10 29.69 -1.72
C LEU A 147 26.25 29.90 -0.75
N HIS A 148 27.12 28.89 -0.57
CA HIS A 148 28.29 28.94 0.31
C HIS A 148 27.94 29.30 1.77
N LEU A 149 26.72 29.00 2.21
CA LEU A 149 26.29 29.31 3.57
C LEU A 149 27.05 28.45 4.60
N PRO A 150 27.47 29.04 5.73
CA PRO A 150 28.12 28.30 6.81
C PRO A 150 27.12 27.34 7.47
N ALA A 151 27.59 26.19 7.97
CA ALA A 151 26.73 25.07 8.33
C ALA A 151 25.69 25.41 9.39
N ASP A 152 26.03 26.24 10.36
CA ASP A 152 25.21 26.72 11.47
C ASP A 152 24.07 27.65 11.03
N GLU A 153 24.23 28.40 9.95
CA GLU A 153 23.20 29.33 9.46
C GLU A 153 22.19 28.67 8.51
N ARG A 154 22.53 27.53 7.90
CA ARG A 154 21.74 26.92 6.81
C ARG A 154 20.29 26.64 7.20
N LEU A 155 20.03 26.12 8.41
CA LEU A 155 18.66 25.81 8.83
C LEU A 155 17.82 27.09 8.97
N ARG A 156 18.36 28.11 9.63
CA ARG A 156 17.66 29.38 9.81
C ARG A 156 17.37 30.06 8.46
N THR A 157 18.35 30.04 7.55
CA THR A 157 18.17 30.61 6.22
C THR A 157 17.19 29.78 5.38
N ALA A 158 17.21 28.45 5.50
CA ALA A 158 16.25 27.58 4.81
C ALA A 158 14.81 27.87 5.27
N GLU A 159 14.59 28.02 6.57
CA GLU A 159 13.27 28.35 7.13
C GLU A 159 12.80 29.74 6.70
N PHE A 160 13.73 30.71 6.64
CA PHE A 160 13.45 32.04 6.14
C PHE A 160 13.06 32.04 4.65
N LEU A 161 13.79 31.29 3.80
CA LEU A 161 13.52 31.20 2.36
C LEU A 161 12.19 30.52 2.04
N LEU A 162 11.79 29.54 2.85
CA LEU A 162 10.54 28.79 2.68
C LEU A 162 9.34 29.46 3.36
N ASP A 163 9.57 30.49 4.18
CA ASP A 163 8.58 31.05 5.11
C ASP A 163 7.87 29.95 5.94
N ALA A 164 8.63 28.94 6.34
CA ALA A 164 8.12 27.73 6.98
C ALA A 164 9.16 27.09 7.90
N LYS A 165 8.68 26.37 8.92
CA LYS A 165 9.55 25.58 9.80
C LYS A 165 9.88 24.24 9.18
N ILE A 166 11.16 23.88 9.16
CA ILE A 166 11.59 22.58 8.62
C ILE A 166 11.55 21.54 9.74
N ILE A 167 10.55 20.66 9.69
CA ILE A 167 10.33 19.61 10.69
C ILE A 167 10.89 18.28 10.19
N CYS A 168 11.46 17.46 11.09
CA CYS A 168 11.81 16.09 10.76
C CYS A 168 10.57 15.20 10.87
N PRO A 169 10.10 14.60 9.77
CA PRO A 169 8.86 13.82 9.78
C PRO A 169 9.03 12.47 10.52
N LEU A 170 10.28 12.06 10.80
CA LEU A 170 10.59 10.91 11.66
C LEU A 170 10.52 11.23 13.16
N GLY A 171 10.20 12.48 13.55
CA GLY A 171 10.10 12.89 14.96
C GLY A 171 11.42 13.31 15.61
N GLY A 172 12.51 13.40 14.84
CA GLY A 172 13.80 13.90 15.31
C GLY A 172 13.98 15.42 15.18
N ASN A 173 15.16 15.90 15.55
CA ASN A 173 15.62 17.26 15.24
C ASN A 173 16.76 17.21 14.22
N TYR A 174 16.82 18.22 13.35
CA TYR A 174 17.98 18.43 12.48
C TYR A 174 19.12 19.03 13.30
N ALA A 175 20.30 18.45 13.15
CA ALA A 175 21.50 18.91 13.85
C ALA A 175 22.73 18.75 12.97
N VAL A 176 23.71 19.61 13.20
CA VAL A 176 25.03 19.48 12.60
C VAL A 176 25.84 18.44 13.37
N ARG A 177 26.56 17.57 12.65
CA ARG A 177 27.51 16.59 13.20
C ARG A 177 28.90 16.84 12.63
N LYS A 178 29.91 16.53 13.45
CA LYS A 178 31.34 16.64 13.12
C LYS A 178 32.04 15.30 13.26
N ASN A 179 31.51 14.27 12.60
CA ASN A 179 32.16 12.96 12.50
C ASN A 179 32.96 12.91 11.18
N GLY A 180 34.05 13.65 11.11
CA GLY A 180 34.79 13.94 9.87
C GLY A 180 34.42 15.30 9.31
N ALA A 181 33.88 15.36 8.08
CA ALA A 181 33.37 16.60 7.51
C ALA A 181 32.06 17.03 8.20
N GLU A 182 31.91 18.34 8.39
CA GLU A 182 30.71 18.93 8.98
C GLU A 182 29.50 18.71 8.06
N HIS A 183 28.48 18.01 8.55
CA HIS A 183 27.27 17.70 7.79
C HIS A 183 26.02 17.78 8.65
N TRP A 184 24.89 18.08 8.00
CA TRP A 184 23.57 18.03 8.63
C TRP A 184 23.05 16.59 8.65
N THR A 185 22.51 16.18 9.78
CA THR A 185 21.78 14.91 9.96
C THR A 185 20.48 15.15 10.74
N SER A 186 19.63 14.13 10.81
CA SER A 186 18.55 14.08 11.79
C SER A 186 18.92 13.12 12.91
N THR A 187 18.64 13.51 14.15
CA THR A 187 18.77 12.61 15.32
C THR A 187 18.01 11.29 15.18
N ALA A 188 16.97 11.23 14.34
CA ALA A 188 16.20 10.01 14.08
C ALA A 188 16.87 9.07 13.06
N LEU A 189 17.93 9.53 12.37
CA LEU A 189 18.68 8.75 11.37
C LEU A 189 20.03 8.25 11.89
N ASP A 190 20.44 8.68 13.08
CA ASP A 190 21.77 8.39 13.64
C ASP A 190 21.91 6.94 14.15
N ALA A 191 20.81 6.19 14.29
CA ALA A 191 20.76 4.90 14.97
C ALA A 191 20.77 3.66 14.05
N GLU A 192 20.63 3.80 12.72
CA GLU A 192 20.40 2.63 11.85
C GLU A 192 21.26 2.60 10.57
N PRO A 193 21.60 1.39 10.07
CA PRO A 193 22.32 1.26 8.80
C PRO A 193 21.50 1.89 7.68
N LEU A 194 22.15 2.73 6.86
CA LEU A 194 21.56 3.34 5.68
C LEU A 194 21.30 2.28 4.59
N GLY A 195 20.24 1.49 4.74
CA GLY A 195 19.71 0.66 3.66
C GLY A 195 19.18 1.53 2.52
N GLY A 196 19.33 1.06 1.27
CA GLY A 196 18.68 1.65 0.10
C GLY A 196 17.16 1.51 0.19
N PHE A 197 16.40 2.32 -0.58
CA PHE A 197 14.93 2.40 -0.56
C PHE A 197 14.21 1.04 -0.54
N ALA A 198 14.74 0.04 -1.25
CA ALA A 198 14.15 -1.29 -1.36
C ALA A 198 14.33 -2.19 -0.11
N ASN A 199 15.25 -1.85 0.80
CA ASN A 199 15.60 -2.62 2.00
C ASN A 199 15.43 -1.79 3.28
N VAL A 200 14.64 -0.73 3.24
CA VAL A 200 14.35 0.07 4.43
C VAL A 200 13.34 -0.69 5.28
N GLN A 201 13.76 -1.05 6.49
CA GLN A 201 12.90 -1.66 7.51
C GLN A 201 12.62 -0.60 8.59
N ALA A 202 11.39 -0.54 9.08
CA ALA A 202 11.05 0.37 10.16
C ALA A 202 11.79 -0.05 11.46
N PRO A 203 12.29 0.92 12.26
CA PRO A 203 12.90 0.64 13.56
C PRO A 203 11.94 -0.08 14.49
N ALA A 204 12.48 -0.86 15.43
CA ALA A 204 11.69 -1.46 16.49
C ALA A 204 10.91 -0.38 17.27
N GLY A 205 9.58 -0.52 17.33
CA GLY A 205 8.69 0.43 18.00
C GLY A 205 8.23 1.62 17.15
N TYR A 206 8.71 1.78 15.90
CA TYR A 206 8.13 2.75 14.99
C TYR A 206 6.75 2.28 14.51
N GLN A 207 5.74 3.14 14.63
CA GLN A 207 4.43 2.95 14.00
C GLN A 207 4.10 4.18 13.19
N SER A 208 3.85 4.00 11.90
CA SER A 208 3.51 5.10 11.02
C SER A 208 2.20 5.77 11.45
N PRO A 209 2.06 7.09 11.29
CA PRO A 209 0.87 7.80 11.75
C PRO A 209 -0.45 7.21 11.24
N PRO A 210 -0.62 6.86 9.95
CA PRO A 210 -1.88 6.27 9.49
C PRO A 210 -2.25 4.98 10.22
N LEU A 211 -1.27 4.11 10.52
CA LEU A 211 -1.53 2.84 11.20
C LEU A 211 -1.93 3.01 12.67
N ASN A 212 -1.59 4.14 13.29
CA ASN A 212 -1.90 4.37 14.70
C ASN A 212 -3.38 4.74 14.94
N TRP A 213 -4.05 5.36 13.95
CA TRP A 213 -5.42 5.85 14.11
C TRP A 213 -6.41 5.23 13.11
N PHE A 214 -5.99 4.77 11.93
CA PHE A 214 -6.91 4.25 10.92
C PHE A 214 -7.42 2.85 11.31
N ARG A 215 -8.74 2.66 11.32
CA ARG A 215 -9.40 1.39 11.67
C ARG A 215 -10.35 0.88 10.59
N GLY A 216 -10.62 1.68 9.57
CA GLY A 216 -11.40 1.25 8.42
C GLY A 216 -11.86 2.40 7.55
N LEU A 217 -12.31 2.05 6.34
CA LEU A 217 -12.87 2.97 5.36
C LEU A 217 -14.03 2.28 4.64
N ASP A 218 -15.19 2.93 4.63
CA ASP A 218 -16.29 2.62 3.73
C ASP A 218 -16.45 3.77 2.74
N LEU A 219 -16.35 3.47 1.45
CA LEU A 219 -16.47 4.46 0.38
C LEU A 219 -17.45 3.98 -0.67
N ASP A 220 -18.47 4.80 -0.90
CA ASP A 220 -19.43 4.66 -1.99
C ASP A 220 -19.30 5.88 -2.91
N ALA A 221 -19.10 5.63 -4.21
CA ALA A 221 -19.01 6.71 -5.20
C ALA A 221 -19.93 6.46 -6.40
N THR A 222 -20.54 7.55 -6.87
CA THR A 222 -21.40 7.57 -8.06
C THR A 222 -20.97 8.72 -8.95
N MET A 223 -20.72 8.41 -10.23
CA MET A 223 -20.45 9.41 -11.24
C MET A 223 -21.59 9.45 -12.25
N THR A 224 -22.15 10.64 -12.43
CA THR A 224 -23.12 10.97 -13.48
C THR A 224 -22.49 12.00 -14.42
N GLU A 225 -23.09 12.24 -15.58
CA GLU A 225 -22.61 13.26 -16.52
C GLU A 225 -22.53 14.67 -15.90
N LYS A 226 -23.33 14.94 -14.87
CA LYS A 226 -23.47 16.27 -14.26
C LYS A 226 -22.81 16.41 -12.90
N ALA A 227 -22.54 15.31 -12.21
CA ALA A 227 -22.08 15.33 -10.83
C ALA A 227 -21.32 14.06 -10.45
N VAL A 228 -20.30 14.24 -9.61
CA VAL A 228 -19.64 13.17 -8.86
C VAL A 228 -20.12 13.28 -7.41
N SER A 229 -20.72 12.21 -6.89
CA SER A 229 -21.10 12.08 -5.49
C SER A 229 -20.22 11.03 -4.83
N VAL A 230 -19.59 11.39 -3.71
CA VAL A 230 -18.75 10.49 -2.90
C VAL A 230 -19.24 10.55 -1.47
N HIS A 231 -19.53 9.38 -0.92
CA HIS A 231 -19.77 9.20 0.50
C HIS A 231 -18.64 8.35 1.07
N ALA A 232 -17.90 8.88 2.03
CA ALA A 232 -16.79 8.18 2.67
C ALA A 232 -16.91 8.27 4.19
N GLU A 233 -16.87 7.12 4.85
CA GLU A 233 -16.84 7.00 6.31
C GLU A 233 -15.50 6.40 6.71
N ILE A 234 -14.78 7.11 7.59
CA ILE A 234 -13.47 6.68 8.08
C ILE A 234 -13.61 6.36 9.55
N ILE A 235 -13.31 5.12 9.92
CA ILE A 235 -13.27 4.70 11.32
C ILE A 235 -11.88 5.05 11.85
N MET A 236 -11.85 5.91 12.86
CA MET A 236 -10.61 6.44 13.44
C MET A 236 -10.56 6.19 14.95
N GLN A 237 -9.40 5.75 15.43
CA GLN A 237 -9.08 5.73 16.85
C GLN A 237 -8.35 7.02 17.21
N MET A 238 -8.96 7.82 18.08
CA MET A 238 -8.33 9.02 18.61
C MET A 238 -7.16 8.64 19.53
N PRO A 239 -6.00 9.31 19.42
CA PRO A 239 -4.92 9.12 20.37
C PRO A 239 -5.39 9.55 21.77
N PRO A 240 -4.88 8.90 22.84
CA PRO A 240 -5.22 9.28 24.21
C PRO A 240 -4.88 10.76 24.42
N LYS A 241 -5.81 11.51 25.01
CA LYS A 241 -5.61 12.92 25.34
C LYS A 241 -4.40 12.99 26.28
N LYS A 242 -3.32 13.66 25.84
CA LYS A 242 -2.20 13.98 26.74
C LYS A 242 -2.80 14.80 27.90
N GLN A 243 -2.70 14.27 29.12
CA GLN A 243 -3.00 14.99 30.35
C GLN A 243 -1.94 16.07 30.58
#